data_AF-A0A8H5ASV8-F1
#
_entry.id   AF-A0A8H5ASV8-F1
#
_cell.length_a   1.000
_cell.length_b   1.000
_cell.length_c   1.000
_cell.angle_alpha   90.00
_cell.angle_beta   90.00
_cell.angle_gamma   90.00
#
_symmetry.space_group_name_H-M   'P 1'
#
loop_
_entity.id
_entity.type
_entity.pdbx_description
1 polymer ?
#
loop_
_entity_poly.entity_id
_entity_poly.type
_entity_poly.pdbx_seq_one_letter_code
_entity_poly.pdbx_strand_id
1 'polypeptide(L)'
;MVVYQTRQKELPRPRPGHSSLTRRPDTKLGQFFWRKRIWIESTFALTVYEPWEKVVVISVFAVLWVAITTVIFKYLPRQLIIMRRRALYYLFGAEVDETLLWQYLGLAYTK
;
A
#
# COMPACT_ATOMS: atom_id res chain seq x y z
N MET A 1 -53.18 30.00 11.06
CA MET A 1 -53.07 28.98 10.00
C MET A 1 -51.66 28.41 10.04
N VAL A 2 -51.51 27.14 10.40
CA VAL A 2 -50.20 26.46 10.42
C VAL A 2 -50.00 25.80 9.07
N VAL A 3 -49.00 26.27 8.31
CA VAL A 3 -48.66 25.71 7.00
C VAL A 3 -47.76 24.49 7.24
N TYR A 4 -48.29 23.29 6.99
CA TYR A 4 -47.51 22.06 7.02
C TYR A 4 -46.68 21.97 5.73
N GLN A 5 -45.38 22.29 5.83
CA GLN A 5 -44.46 22.08 4.73
C GLN A 5 -44.17 20.58 4.57
N THR A 6 -44.87 19.92 3.65
CA THR A 6 -44.58 18.53 3.27
C THR A 6 -43.22 18.47 2.60
N ARG A 7 -42.20 17.96 3.30
CA ARG A 7 -40.88 17.68 2.74
C ARG A 7 -41.02 16.55 1.72
N GLN A 8 -41.24 16.89 0.44
CA GLN A 8 -41.29 15.90 -0.64
C GLN A 8 -39.97 15.13 -0.65
N LYS A 9 -40.03 13.81 -0.41
CA LYS A 9 -38.90 12.91 -0.63
C LYS A 9 -38.75 12.77 -2.14
N GLU A 10 -37.78 13.46 -2.72
CA GLU A 10 -37.45 13.29 -4.14
C GLU A 10 -37.14 11.82 -4.43
N LEU A 11 -37.83 11.27 -5.43
CA LEU A 11 -37.58 9.92 -5.91
C LEU A 11 -36.22 9.87 -6.61
N PRO A 12 -35.43 8.79 -6.46
CA PRO A 12 -34.17 8.66 -7.18
C PRO A 12 -34.43 8.70 -8.68
N ARG A 13 -33.55 9.39 -9.42
CA ARG A 13 -33.67 9.49 -10.89
C ARG A 13 -33.63 8.08 -11.51
N PRO A 14 -34.48 7.79 -12.51
CA PRO A 14 -34.63 6.44 -13.09
C PRO A 14 -33.37 5.94 -13.81
N ARG A 15 -32.48 6.84 -14.23
CA ARG A 15 -31.14 6.50 -14.68
C ARG A 15 -30.13 6.97 -13.62
N PRO A 16 -29.47 6.07 -12.89
CA PRO A 16 -28.37 6.46 -12.02
C PRO A 16 -27.30 7.09 -12.91
N GLY A 17 -27.11 8.41 -12.79
CA GLY A 17 -26.04 9.11 -13.51
C GLY A 17 -24.68 8.62 -13.06
N HIS A 18 -23.65 8.89 -13.86
CA HIS A 18 -22.23 8.66 -13.49
C HIS A 18 -21.87 9.32 -12.14
N SER A 19 -22.64 10.33 -11.71
CA SER A 19 -22.51 10.98 -10.39
C SER A 19 -22.76 10.06 -9.19
N SER A 20 -23.48 8.95 -9.37
CA SER A 20 -23.67 7.96 -8.31
C SER A 20 -22.38 7.21 -7.97
N LEU A 21 -21.50 7.01 -8.96
CA LEU A 21 -20.22 6.30 -8.81
C LEU A 21 -19.13 7.15 -8.16
N THR A 22 -19.25 8.48 -8.23
CA THR A 22 -18.32 9.44 -7.61
C THR A 22 -18.79 9.91 -6.24
N ARG A 23 -20.03 9.59 -5.83
CA ARG A 23 -20.57 9.96 -4.53
C ARG A 23 -19.75 9.31 -3.40
N ARG A 24 -19.37 10.12 -2.42
CA ARG A 24 -18.71 9.64 -1.20
C ARG A 24 -19.63 8.63 -0.48
N PRO A 25 -19.16 7.41 -0.19
CA PRO A 25 -19.93 6.42 0.55
C PRO A 25 -20.07 6.82 2.03
N ASP A 26 -21.17 6.41 2.65
CA ASP A 26 -21.50 6.78 4.04
C ASP A 26 -20.64 6.01 5.07
N THR A 27 -20.34 4.75 4.77
CA THR A 27 -19.57 3.85 5.65
C THR A 27 -18.11 4.25 5.80
N LYS A 28 -17.54 4.17 7.02
CA LYS A 28 -16.13 4.50 7.31
C LYS A 28 -15.13 3.76 6.42
N LEU A 29 -15.30 2.45 6.23
CA LEU A 29 -14.46 1.64 5.33
C LEU A 29 -14.62 2.08 3.87
N GLY A 30 -15.86 2.35 3.45
CA GLY A 30 -16.13 2.89 2.11
C GLY A 30 -15.41 4.21 1.88
N GLN A 31 -15.40 5.11 2.87
CA GLN A 31 -14.72 6.40 2.76
C GLN A 31 -13.20 6.23 2.64
N PHE A 32 -12.62 5.25 3.33
CA PHE A 32 -11.20 4.93 3.21
C PHE A 32 -10.85 4.46 1.78
N PHE A 33 -11.57 3.47 1.26
CA PHE A 33 -11.34 2.97 -0.10
C PHE A 33 -11.63 4.04 -1.16
N TRP A 34 -12.66 4.86 -0.96
CA TRP A 34 -12.97 5.98 -1.85
C TRP A 34 -11.82 7.00 -1.88
N ARG A 35 -11.26 7.39 -0.73
CA ARG A 35 -10.08 8.28 -0.68
C ARG A 35 -8.87 7.67 -1.38
N LYS A 36 -8.59 6.39 -1.15
CA LYS A 36 -7.47 5.70 -1.79
C LYS A 36 -7.65 5.62 -3.31
N ARG A 37 -8.86 5.31 -3.76
CA ARG A 37 -9.21 5.31 -5.19
C ARG A 37 -8.99 6.69 -5.81
N ILE A 38 -9.52 7.75 -5.23
CA ILE A 38 -9.35 9.12 -5.76
C ILE A 38 -7.88 9.53 -5.79
N TRP A 39 -7.12 9.23 -4.74
CA TRP A 39 -5.68 9.50 -4.70
C TRP A 39 -4.93 8.79 -5.84
N ILE A 40 -5.21 7.50 -6.06
CA ILE A 40 -4.61 6.74 -7.18
C ILE A 40 -5.04 7.35 -8.53
N GLU A 41 -6.32 7.67 -8.70
CA GLU A 41 -6.83 8.27 -9.95
C GLU A 41 -6.18 9.63 -10.25
N SER A 42 -5.92 10.44 -9.22
CA SER A 42 -5.23 11.74 -9.36
C SER A 42 -3.73 11.59 -9.61
N THR A 43 -3.02 10.73 -8.88
CA THR A 43 -1.55 10.57 -9.01
C THR A 43 -1.14 10.05 -10.38
N PHE A 44 -1.94 9.15 -10.97
CA PHE A 44 -1.66 8.56 -12.27
C PHE A 44 -2.48 9.16 -13.43
N ALA A 45 -3.22 10.24 -13.17
CA ALA A 45 -4.11 10.88 -14.13
C ALA A 45 -5.06 9.88 -14.85
N LEU A 46 -5.53 8.85 -14.13
CA LEU A 46 -6.35 7.76 -14.68
C LEU A 46 -7.77 8.21 -15.08
N THR A 47 -8.08 9.49 -14.92
CA THR A 47 -9.34 10.11 -15.34
C THR A 47 -9.40 10.38 -16.83
N VAL A 48 -8.25 10.44 -17.51
CA VAL A 48 -8.17 10.72 -18.96
C VAL A 48 -8.22 9.45 -19.80
N TYR A 49 -7.78 8.32 -19.24
CA TYR A 49 -7.67 7.04 -19.93
C TYR A 49 -9.03 6.39 -20.15
N GLU A 50 -9.14 5.65 -21.25
CA GLU A 50 -10.30 4.81 -21.50
C GLU A 50 -10.37 3.64 -20.49
N PRO A 51 -11.56 3.04 -20.26
CA PRO A 51 -11.73 1.97 -19.28
C PRO A 51 -10.79 0.78 -19.49
N TRP A 52 -10.47 0.45 -20.74
CA TRP A 52 -9.59 -0.67 -21.07
C TRP A 52 -8.11 -0.33 -20.85
N GLU A 53 -7.66 0.89 -21.19
CA GLU A 53 -6.29 1.36 -20.98
C GLU A 53 -5.94 1.38 -19.49
N LYS A 54 -6.90 1.82 -18.66
CA LYS A 54 -6.77 1.80 -17.20
C LYS A 54 -6.48 0.40 -16.65
N VAL A 55 -7.11 -0.64 -17.21
CA VAL A 55 -6.88 -2.03 -16.79
C VAL A 55 -5.45 -2.47 -17.15
N VAL A 56 -4.95 -2.08 -18.32
CA VAL A 56 -3.58 -2.39 -18.75
C VAL A 56 -2.55 -1.71 -17.85
N VAL A 57 -2.72 -0.41 -17.55
CA VAL A 57 -1.79 0.31 -16.67
C VAL A 57 -1.78 -0.31 -15.27
N ILE A 58 -2.95 -0.58 -14.70
CA ILE A 58 -3.04 -1.19 -13.36
C ILE A 58 -2.40 -2.58 -13.34
N SER A 59 -2.58 -3.39 -14.39
CA SER A 59 -1.98 -4.73 -14.44
C SER A 59 -0.45 -4.68 -14.52
N VAL A 60 0.11 -3.77 -15.32
CA VAL A 60 1.57 -3.55 -15.39
C VAL A 60 2.12 -3.13 -14.03
N PHE A 61 1.48 -2.16 -13.37
CA PHE A 61 1.90 -1.74 -12.03
C PHE A 61 1.80 -2.87 -11.01
N ALA A 62 0.74 -3.70 -11.07
CA ALA A 62 0.60 -4.85 -10.19
C ALA A 62 1.72 -5.88 -10.41
N VAL A 63 2.07 -6.19 -11.66
CA VAL A 63 3.17 -7.10 -11.98
C VAL A 63 4.51 -6.54 -11.48
N LEU A 64 4.79 -5.26 -11.71
CA LEU A 64 5.99 -4.60 -11.20
C LEU A 64 6.05 -4.61 -9.67
N TRP A 65 4.92 -4.36 -9.00
CA TRP A 65 4.85 -4.39 -7.54
C TRP A 65 5.14 -5.79 -6.99
N VAL A 66 4.59 -6.84 -7.61
CA VAL A 66 4.89 -8.23 -7.25
C VAL A 66 6.37 -8.56 -7.51
N ALA A 67 6.92 -8.14 -8.65
CA ALA A 67 8.35 -8.33 -8.94
C ALA A 67 9.24 -7.63 -7.89
N ILE A 68 8.94 -6.38 -7.53
CA ILE A 68 9.70 -5.63 -6.52
C ILE A 68 9.59 -6.31 -5.15
N THR A 69 8.38 -6.66 -4.72
CA THR A 69 8.17 -7.32 -3.43
C THR A 69 8.89 -8.67 -3.37
N THR A 70 8.83 -9.48 -4.43
CA THR A 70 9.58 -10.75 -4.47
C THR A 70 11.09 -10.51 -4.41
N VAL A 71 11.63 -9.47 -5.07
CA VAL A 71 13.04 -9.10 -4.96
C VAL A 71 13.39 -8.72 -3.53
N ILE A 72 12.58 -7.87 -2.89
CA ILE A 72 12.79 -7.45 -1.51
C ILE A 72 12.77 -8.66 -0.57
N PHE A 73 11.74 -9.51 -0.62
CA PHE A 73 11.62 -10.61 0.33
C PHE A 73 12.62 -11.75 0.08
N LYS A 74 13.01 -12.00 -1.18
CA LYS A 74 13.89 -13.14 -1.51
C LYS A 74 15.37 -12.78 -1.57
N TYR A 75 15.72 -11.62 -2.11
CA TYR A 75 17.12 -11.25 -2.36
C TYR A 75 17.69 -10.30 -1.30
N LEU A 76 16.89 -9.35 -0.81
CA LEU A 76 17.35 -8.36 0.17
C LEU A 76 17.88 -8.98 1.47
N PRO A 77 17.25 -10.00 2.11
CA PRO A 77 17.81 -10.57 3.35
C PRO A 77 19.17 -11.23 3.13
N ARG A 78 19.38 -11.90 1.99
CA ARG A 78 20.68 -12.49 1.63
C ARG A 78 21.74 -11.40 1.46
N GLN A 79 21.40 -10.32 0.77
CA GLN A 79 22.30 -9.19 0.56
C GLN A 79 22.70 -8.54 1.89
N LEU A 80 21.74 -8.35 2.80
CA LEU A 80 21.97 -7.76 4.12
C LEU A 80 22.94 -8.59 4.97
N ILE A 81 22.86 -9.93 4.93
CA ILE A 81 23.79 -10.80 5.68
C ILE A 81 25.23 -10.61 5.18
N ILE A 82 25.42 -10.56 3.87
CA ILE A 82 26.75 -10.39 3.26
C ILE A 82 27.30 -8.99 3.57
N MET A 83 26.47 -7.95 3.42
CA MET A 83 26.85 -6.57 3.73
C MET A 83 27.18 -6.41 5.22
N ARG A 84 26.40 -7.04 6.11
CA ARG A 84 26.65 -7.06 7.55
C ARG A 84 28.02 -7.66 7.87
N ARG A 85 28.37 -8.83 7.30
CA ARG A 85 29.68 -9.48 7.55
C ARG A 85 30.83 -8.57 7.13
N ARG A 86 30.71 -7.91 5.97
CA ARG A 86 31.73 -6.96 5.49
C ARG A 86 31.80 -5.70 6.36
N ALA A 87 30.65 -5.14 6.75
CA ALA A 87 30.60 -3.97 7.61
C ALA A 87 31.26 -4.23 8.97
N LEU A 88 31.01 -5.40 9.57
CA LEU A 88 31.66 -5.80 10.83
C LEU A 88 33.17 -5.97 10.67
N TYR A 89 33.62 -6.57 9.57
CA TYR A 89 35.06 -6.69 9.27
C TYR A 89 35.73 -5.32 9.18
N TYR A 90 35.12 -4.36 8.46
CA TYR A 90 35.69 -3.01 8.34
C TYR A 90 35.62 -2.20 9.64
N LEU A 91 34.58 -2.39 10.45
CA LEU A 91 34.40 -1.63 11.69
C LEU A 91 35.27 -2.15 12.84
N PHE A 92 35.43 -3.47 12.95
CA PHE A 92 36.10 -4.12 14.08
C PHE A 92 37.44 -4.78 13.73
N GLY A 93 37.82 -4.83 12.44
CA GLY A 93 39.13 -5.31 11.99
C GLY A 93 39.38 -6.81 12.16
N ALA A 94 38.40 -7.58 12.64
CA ALA A 94 38.48 -9.02 12.85
C ALA A 94 37.22 -9.71 12.28
N GLU A 95 37.35 -10.98 11.87
CA GLU A 95 36.18 -11.83 11.64
C GLU A 95 35.47 -12.02 12.97
N VAL A 96 34.45 -11.21 13.24
CA VAL A 96 33.70 -11.28 14.48
C VAL A 96 33.01 -12.63 14.54
N ASP A 97 33.53 -13.52 15.39
CA ASP A 97 32.99 -14.84 15.66
C ASP A 97 31.54 -14.66 16.13
N GLU A 98 30.57 -15.29 15.45
CA GLU A 98 29.15 -15.02 15.71
C GLU A 98 28.77 -15.32 17.17
N THR A 99 29.49 -16.25 17.79
CA THR A 99 29.45 -16.60 19.22
C THR A 99 29.66 -15.40 20.15
N LEU A 100 30.61 -14.53 19.84
CA LEU A 100 30.91 -13.33 20.65
C LEU A 100 29.81 -12.27 20.53
N LEU A 101 29.18 -12.11 19.36
CA LEU A 101 28.09 -11.14 19.18
C LEU A 101 26.85 -11.54 19.99
N TRP A 102 26.50 -12.83 20.00
CA TRP A 102 25.40 -13.34 20.82
C TRP A 102 25.68 -13.22 22.32
N GLN A 103 26.96 -13.31 22.72
CA GLN A 103 27.41 -13.09 24.09
C GLN A 103 27.34 -11.60 24.50
N TYR A 104 27.77 -10.68 23.63
CA TYR A 104 27.67 -9.22 23.87
C TYR A 104 26.22 -8.70 23.90
N LEU A 105 25.33 -9.29 23.09
CA LEU A 105 23.90 -8.96 23.09
C LEU A 105 23.13 -9.62 24.25
N GLY A 106 23.80 -10.40 25.12
CA GLY A 106 23.19 -11.04 26.28
C GLY A 106 22.12 -12.10 25.94
N LEU A 107 22.11 -12.58 24.69
CA LEU A 107 21.11 -13.51 24.16
C LEU A 107 21.60 -14.96 24.09
N ALA A 108 22.88 -15.21 24.38
CA ALA A 108 23.41 -16.55 24.55
C ALA A 108 22.95 -17.12 25.91
N TYR A 109 22.05 -18.11 25.88
CA TYR A 109 21.65 -18.86 27.07
C TYR A 109 22.89 -19.50 27.71
N THR A 110 23.23 -19.04 28.91
CA THR A 110 24.11 -19.74 29.84
C THR A 110 23.44 -21.06 30.22
N LYS A 111 24.10 -22.19 29.95
CA LYS A 111 23.87 -23.44 30.67
C LYS A 111 24.78 -23.50 31.88
#